data_AF-A0A0G0WI83-F1
#
_entry.id   AF-A0A0G0WI83-F1
#
_cell.length_a   1.000
_cell.length_b   1.000
_cell.length_c   1.000
_cell.angle_alpha   90.00
_cell.angle_beta   90.00
_cell.angle_gamma   90.00
#
_symmetry.space_group_name_H-M   'P 1'
#
loop_
_entity.id
_entity.type
_entity.pdbx_description
1 polymer ?
#
loop_
_entity_poly.entity_id
_entity_poly.type
_entity_poly.pdbx_seq_one_letter_code
_entity_poly.pdbx_strand_id
1 'polypeptide(L)'
;MDKQAIEKFIEQLVKDKDFPDISPEVHEEIKRDLLRRVDDFIAARVIAALSDENVVKFEEMLKSGKPEAEVQAFVTTNIPDFTSFLTQTLLEFRGVYLGEIPVPEQ
;
A
#
# COMPACT_ATOMS: atom_id res chain seq x y z
N MET A 1 -7.53 6.42 -3.37
CA MET A 1 -7.29 6.38 -1.90
C MET A 1 -6.96 7.78 -1.42
N ASP A 2 -7.26 8.14 -0.17
CA ASP A 2 -6.86 9.46 0.34
C ASP A 2 -5.34 9.52 0.51
N LYS A 3 -4.64 10.09 -0.48
CA LYS A 3 -3.17 10.25 -0.47
C LYS A 3 -2.67 10.88 0.83
N GLN A 4 -3.38 11.89 1.33
CA GLN A 4 -3.05 12.56 2.58
C GLN A 4 -3.09 11.63 3.80
N ALA A 5 -3.97 10.62 3.81
CA ALA A 5 -4.04 9.65 4.90
C ALA A 5 -2.84 8.68 4.85
N ILE A 6 -2.47 8.23 3.65
CA ILE A 6 -1.29 7.39 3.43
C ILE A 6 0.00 8.14 3.79
N GLU A 7 0.14 9.41 3.39
CA GLU A 7 1.29 10.24 3.76
C GLU A 7 1.44 10.38 5.28
N LYS A 8 0.34 10.61 6.01
CA LYS A 8 0.36 10.65 7.48
C LYS A 8 0.73 9.31 8.08
N PHE A 9 0.21 8.21 7.53
CA PHE A 9 0.55 6.86 7.96
C PHE A 9 2.05 6.57 7.79
N ILE A 10 2.62 6.89 6.62
CA ILE A 10 4.06 6.74 6.37
C ILE A 10 4.88 7.62 7.31
N GLU A 11 4.46 8.86 7.58
CA GLU A 11 5.16 9.72 8.53
C GLU A 11 5.19 9.13 9.95
N GLN A 12 4.08 8.55 10.41
CA GLN A 12 4.06 7.84 11.70
C GLN A 12 4.96 6.60 11.64
N LEU A 13 4.96 5.85 10.54
CA LEU A 13 5.77 4.65 10.39
C LEU A 13 7.28 4.95 10.44
N VAL A 14 7.72 6.06 9.83
CA VAL A 14 9.11 6.52 9.91
C VAL A 14 9.49 6.93 11.33
N LYS A 15 8.58 7.59 12.06
CA LYS A 15 8.79 7.94 13.48
C LYS A 15 8.86 6.70 14.36
N ASP A 16 7.96 5.73 14.16
CA ASP A 16 7.92 4.47 14.92
C ASP A 16 9.18 3.61 14.71
N LYS A 17 9.81 3.70 13.53
CA LYS A 17 11.07 2.99 13.25
C LYS A 17 12.26 3.57 14.02
N ASP A 18 12.13 4.78 14.58
CA ASP A 18 13.11 5.51 15.38
C ASP A 18 14.50 5.55 14.72
N PHE A 19 14.61 6.24 13.59
CA PHE A 19 15.89 6.42 12.90
C PHE A 19 16.79 7.41 13.66
N PRO A 20 17.95 6.98 14.20
CA PRO A 20 18.87 7.90 14.85
C PRO A 20 19.58 8.76 13.80
N ASP A 21 19.56 10.09 14.01
CA ASP A 21 20.43 11.07 13.32
C ASP A 21 20.34 11.05 11.77
N ILE A 22 19.13 10.91 11.22
CA ILE A 22 18.93 11.04 9.76
C ILE A 22 18.77 12.51 9.37
N SER A 23 19.47 12.91 8.30
CA SER A 23 19.32 14.25 7.72
C SER A 23 17.91 14.42 7.10
N PRO A 24 17.39 15.66 6.99
CA PRO A 24 16.08 15.92 6.39
C PRO A 24 15.94 15.35 4.97
N GLU A 25 17.00 15.40 4.17
CA GLU A 25 17.02 14.84 2.81
C GLU A 25 16.82 13.32 2.81
N VAL A 26 17.47 12.62 3.74
CA VAL A 26 17.34 11.16 3.91
C VAL A 26 15.94 10.81 4.41
N HIS A 27 15.38 11.59 5.34
CA HIS A 27 14.01 11.41 5.82
C HIS A 27 12.99 11.50 4.67
N GLU A 28 13.14 12.49 3.81
CA GLU A 28 12.27 12.69 2.66
C GLU A 28 12.43 11.58 1.60
N GLU A 29 13.64 11.08 1.37
CA GLU A 29 13.86 9.91 0.50
C GLU A 29 13.23 8.63 1.08
N ILE A 30 13.36 8.39 2.40
CA ILE A 30 12.70 7.25 3.08
C ILE A 30 11.19 7.35 2.93
N LYS A 31 10.60 8.54 3.13
CA LYS A 31 9.16 8.76 2.91
C LYS A 31 8.74 8.42 1.48
N ARG A 32 9.49 8.87 0.47
CA ARG A 32 9.20 8.57 -0.95
C ARG A 32 9.27 7.09 -1.25
N ASP A 33 10.30 6.42 -0.77
CA ASP A 33 10.51 4.98 -0.95
C ASP A 33 9.37 4.20 -0.28
N LEU A 34 9.01 4.55 0.95
CA LEU A 34 7.90 3.96 1.68
C LEU A 34 6.54 4.15 1.01
N LEU A 35 6.29 5.32 0.43
CA LEU A 35 5.07 5.59 -0.34
C LEU A 35 4.95 4.64 -1.53
N ARG A 36 6.04 4.41 -2.27
CA ARG A 36 6.04 3.44 -3.37
C ARG A 36 5.83 2.01 -2.86
N ARG A 37 6.51 1.63 -1.78
CA ARG A 37 6.40 0.29 -1.21
C ARG A 37 5.00 -0.02 -0.69
N VAL A 38 4.33 0.94 -0.06
CA VAL A 38 2.96 0.71 0.42
C VAL A 38 1.98 0.60 -0.74
N ASP A 39 2.15 1.39 -1.80
CA ASP A 39 1.35 1.27 -3.03
C ASP A 39 1.53 -0.11 -3.68
N ASP A 40 2.79 -0.57 -3.82
CA ASP A 40 3.10 -1.89 -4.37
C ASP A 40 2.55 -3.02 -3.48
N PHE A 41 2.66 -2.89 -2.16
CA PHE A 41 2.14 -3.87 -1.21
C PHE A 41 0.62 -3.97 -1.28
N ILE A 42 -0.08 -2.84 -1.33
CA ILE A 42 -1.53 -2.79 -1.51
C ILE A 42 -1.91 -3.45 -2.84
N ALA A 43 -1.23 -3.11 -3.94
CA ALA A 43 -1.50 -3.71 -5.24
C ALA A 43 -1.34 -5.23 -5.22
N ALA A 44 -0.27 -5.75 -4.60
CA ALA A 44 -0.05 -7.18 -4.44
C ALA A 44 -1.17 -7.86 -3.63
N ARG A 45 -1.63 -7.23 -2.53
CA ARG A 45 -2.75 -7.76 -1.74
C ARG A 45 -4.06 -7.74 -2.49
N VAL A 46 -4.32 -6.68 -3.25
CA VAL A 46 -5.50 -6.59 -4.12
C VAL A 46 -5.47 -7.72 -5.14
N ILE A 47 -4.35 -7.94 -5.81
CA ILE A 47 -4.18 -9.03 -6.79
C ILE A 47 -4.47 -10.39 -6.13
N ALA A 48 -3.93 -10.64 -4.94
CA ALA A 48 -4.17 -11.89 -4.22
C ALA A 48 -5.62 -12.07 -3.73
N ALA A 49 -6.38 -10.98 -3.55
CA ALA A 49 -7.77 -11.02 -3.13
C ALA A 49 -8.77 -11.11 -4.30
N LEU A 50 -8.33 -10.78 -5.52
CA LEU A 50 -9.15 -10.84 -6.72
C LEU A 50 -9.17 -12.26 -7.30
N SER A 51 -10.22 -12.58 -8.06
CA SER A 51 -10.25 -13.77 -8.92
C SER A 51 -9.32 -13.61 -10.12
N ASP A 52 -8.85 -14.72 -10.70
CA ASP A 52 -7.94 -14.71 -11.87
C ASP A 52 -8.45 -13.81 -13.02
N GLU A 53 -9.74 -13.85 -13.33
CA GLU A 53 -10.34 -12.99 -14.36
C GLU A 53 -10.25 -11.49 -14.00
N ASN A 54 -10.44 -11.16 -12.72
CA ASN A 54 -10.39 -9.79 -12.24
C ASN A 54 -8.95 -9.29 -12.10
N VAL A 55 -7.98 -10.17 -11.81
CA VAL A 55 -6.55 -9.83 -11.81
C VAL A 55 -6.13 -9.35 -13.19
N VAL A 56 -6.50 -10.07 -14.26
CA VAL A 56 -6.16 -9.66 -15.63
C VAL A 56 -6.73 -8.27 -15.96
N LYS A 57 -8.00 -8.02 -15.62
CA LYS A 57 -8.63 -6.71 -15.83
C LYS A 57 -7.95 -5.62 -15.00
N PHE A 58 -7.60 -5.90 -13.75
CA PHE A 58 -6.91 -4.96 -12.88
C PHE A 58 -5.53 -4.59 -13.43
N GLU A 59 -4.74 -5.57 -13.86
CA GLU A 59 -3.45 -5.32 -14.51
C GLU A 59 -3.58 -4.49 -15.79
N GLU A 60 -4.58 -4.78 -16.63
CA GLU A 60 -4.85 -3.98 -17.83
C GLU A 60 -5.21 -2.54 -17.50
N MET A 61 -6.00 -2.30 -16.44
CA MET A 61 -6.33 -0.96 -15.96
C MET A 61 -5.08 -0.20 -15.52
N LEU A 62 -4.18 -0.85 -14.79
CA LEU A 62 -2.89 -0.27 -14.38
C LEU A 62 -2.00 0.03 -15.59
N LYS A 63 -1.83 -0.93 -16.51
CA LYS A 63 -1.02 -0.79 -17.73
C LYS A 63 -1.55 0.32 -18.65
N SER A 64 -2.87 0.47 -18.72
CA SER A 64 -3.53 1.50 -19.54
C SER A 64 -3.53 2.89 -18.89
N GLY A 65 -2.97 3.04 -17.69
CA GLY A 65 -2.95 4.31 -16.97
C GLY A 65 -4.35 4.82 -16.65
N LYS A 66 -5.28 3.92 -16.32
CA LYS A 66 -6.64 4.30 -15.94
C LYS A 66 -6.62 5.28 -14.75
N PRO A 67 -7.57 6.23 -14.68
CA PRO A 67 -7.69 7.13 -13.54
C PRO A 67 -7.78 6.36 -12.21
N GLU A 68 -7.12 6.88 -11.18
CA GLU A 68 -7.10 6.26 -9.84
C GLU A 68 -8.53 5.98 -9.31
N ALA A 69 -9.48 6.86 -9.62
CA ALA A 69 -10.89 6.69 -9.25
C ALA A 69 -11.55 5.47 -9.92
N GLU A 70 -11.22 5.17 -11.19
CA GLU A 70 -11.73 3.97 -11.88
C GLU A 70 -11.13 2.70 -11.26
N VAL A 71 -9.82 2.71 -11.02
CA VAL A 71 -9.10 1.59 -10.38
C VAL A 71 -9.67 1.34 -8.98
N GLN A 72 -9.90 2.40 -8.21
CA GLN A 72 -10.51 2.33 -6.88
C GLN A 72 -11.93 1.76 -6.94
N ALA A 73 -12.78 2.22 -7.87
CA ALA A 73 -14.13 1.70 -8.02
C ALA A 73 -14.14 0.20 -8.37
N PHE A 74 -13.21 -0.24 -9.22
CA PHE A 74 -13.05 -1.64 -9.57
C PHE A 74 -12.73 -2.51 -8.36
N VAL A 75 -11.74 -2.13 -7.55
CA VAL A 75 -11.36 -2.91 -6.36
C VAL A 75 -12.44 -2.88 -5.29
N THR A 76 -13.11 -1.74 -5.09
CA THR A 76 -14.18 -1.61 -4.08
C THR A 76 -15.42 -2.44 -4.46
N THR A 77 -15.64 -2.68 -5.75
CA THR A 77 -16.77 -3.49 -6.24
C THR A 77 -16.46 -4.99 -6.19
N ASN A 78 -15.21 -5.39 -6.40
CA ASN A 78 -14.81 -6.80 -6.49
C ASN A 78 -14.28 -7.38 -5.17
N ILE A 79 -13.83 -6.54 -4.24
CA ILE A 79 -13.36 -6.95 -2.91
C ILE A 79 -14.42 -6.61 -1.87
N PRO A 80 -15.06 -7.61 -1.23
CA PRO A 80 -16.01 -7.37 -0.15
C PRO A 80 -15.30 -6.70 1.04
N ASP A 81 -15.98 -5.75 1.68
CA ASP A 81 -15.44 -4.99 2.83
C ASP A 81 -14.05 -4.37 2.56
N PHE A 82 -13.88 -3.76 1.38
CA PHE A 82 -12.63 -3.14 0.94
C PHE A 82 -11.99 -2.24 2.01
N THR A 83 -12.77 -1.50 2.79
CA THR A 83 -12.27 -0.68 3.90
C THR A 83 -11.55 -1.51 4.98
N SER A 84 -12.13 -2.64 5.39
CA SER A 84 -11.51 -3.55 6.36
C SER A 84 -10.27 -4.20 5.78
N PHE A 85 -10.37 -4.66 4.52
CA PHE A 85 -9.26 -5.23 3.78
C PHE A 85 -8.06 -4.26 3.69
N LEU A 86 -8.31 -3.00 3.33
CA LEU A 86 -7.28 -1.97 3.25
C LEU A 86 -6.66 -1.69 4.62
N THR A 87 -7.49 -1.61 5.67
CA THR A 87 -7.02 -1.39 7.04
C THR A 87 -6.10 -2.52 7.49
N GLN A 88 -6.47 -3.78 7.25
CA GLN A 88 -5.64 -4.94 7.56
C GLN A 88 -4.33 -4.93 6.75
N THR A 89 -4.41 -4.61 5.47
CA THR A 89 -3.23 -4.49 4.59
C THR A 89 -2.23 -3.45 5.10
N LEU A 90 -2.70 -2.28 5.53
CA LEU A 90 -1.84 -1.24 6.09
C LEU A 90 -1.23 -1.64 7.45
N LEU A 91 -2.02 -2.27 8.32
CA LEU A 91 -1.52 -2.79 9.60
C LEU A 91 -0.45 -3.86 9.41
N GLU A 92 -0.64 -4.75 8.44
CA GLU A 92 0.32 -5.77 8.09
C GLU A 92 1.60 -5.16 7.50
N PHE A 93 1.48 -4.20 6.58
CA PHE A 93 2.63 -3.46 6.05
C PHE A 93 3.44 -2.79 7.17
N ARG A 94 2.76 -2.14 8.14
CA ARG A 94 3.41 -1.58 9.32
C ARG A 94 4.19 -2.65 10.08
N GLY A 95 3.54 -3.78 10.38
CA GLY A 95 4.16 -4.87 11.12
C GLY A 95 5.38 -5.45 10.40
N VAL A 96 5.29 -5.65 9.09
CA VAL A 96 6.41 -6.11 8.25
C VAL A 96 7.55 -5.10 8.26
N TYR A 97 7.26 -3.82 8.07
CA TYR A 97 8.28 -2.77 8.01
C TYR A 97 9.00 -2.55 9.35
N LEU A 98 8.25 -2.58 10.45
CA LEU A 98 8.82 -2.48 11.80
C LEU A 98 9.54 -3.76 12.23
N GLY A 99 9.31 -4.88 11.54
CA GLY A 99 9.88 -6.19 11.88
C GLY A 99 9.10 -6.91 12.99
N GLU A 100 7.86 -6.48 13.26
CA GLU A 100 6.92 -7.12 14.19
C GLU A 100 6.31 -8.39 13.58
N ILE A 101 6.23 -8.46 12.24
CA ILE A 101 5.66 -9.56 11.47
C ILE A 101 6.70 -10.02 10.43
N PRO A 102 6.91 -11.33 10.22
CA PRO A 102 7.77 -11.81 9.14
C PRO A 102 7.21 -11.36 7.79
N VAL A 103 8.11 -11.10 6.83
CA VAL A 103 7.70 -10.83 5.45
C VAL A 103 6.89 -12.04 4.96
N PRO A 104 5.62 -11.87 4.57
CA PRO A 104 4.82 -12.98 4.09
C PRO A 104 5.45 -13.53 2.81
N GLU A 105 5.75 -14.83 2.80
CA GLU A 105 6.19 -15.54 1.59
C GLU A 105 5.12 -15.36 0.51
N GLN A 106 5.51 -14.73 -0.60
CA GLN A 106 4.68 -14.49 -1.80
C GLN A 106 4.44 -15.80 -2.54
#